data_AF-A0A060YP45-F1
#
_entry.id   AF-A0A060YP45-F1
#
_cell.length_a   1.000
_cell.length_b   1.000
_cell.length_c   1.000
_cell.angle_alpha   90.00
_cell.angle_beta   90.00
_cell.angle_gamma   90.00
#
_symmetry.space_group_name_H-M   'P 1'
#
loop_
_entity.id
_entity.type
_entity.pdbx_description
1 polymer ?
#
loop_
_entity_poly.entity_id
_entity_poly.type
_entity_poly.pdbx_seq_one_letter_code
_entity_poly.pdbx_strand_id
1 'polypeptide(L)'
;MYVSVCINVSVCINVSVWINVSVCINVSVCIYVSVCINVSVCVNVSVCIPFRHLPALGECLATLVGAMPVAFLEPDLNAHNPLSVFNTKTPRERAILSMPDSVEEMCSEVPRLDRLLKDINDISESGARYTEMPQVIEVILPMLCNYLSYWWERGTENSAPHTACCTTVCSNHLSIILGNILKILNNNLGIDDAPWMKRIAVYSQPIICKAAADLLKSHFLPTLEKLRKKTVKVVAEEELLKADIKGDTQEAELLILDEFAVLCRDLYAFYPMLIRYIDNNRSRWLKRPDAQSNELFTMVAEIFILWCKSHNFKREEQNFVVQNEINNLSFLTGERKTKMSKVRTEQEFV
;
A
#
# COMPACT_ATOMS: atom_id res chain seq x y z
N MET A 1 -27.66 -23.47 -7.46
CA MET A 1 -26.56 -24.40 -7.16
C MET A 1 -25.63 -23.69 -6.19
N TYR A 2 -25.85 -23.86 -4.88
CA TYR A 2 -25.04 -23.22 -3.84
C TYR A 2 -24.07 -24.26 -3.30
N VAL A 3 -22.78 -23.97 -3.39
CA VAL A 3 -21.72 -24.80 -2.82
C VAL A 3 -21.54 -24.36 -1.36
N SER A 4 -21.85 -25.27 -0.44
CA SER A 4 -21.52 -25.15 0.99
C SER A 4 -20.10 -25.64 1.24
N VAL A 5 -19.33 -24.91 2.06
CA VAL A 5 -18.10 -25.42 2.67
C VAL A 5 -18.10 -25.06 4.15
N CYS A 6 -18.04 -26.08 5.01
CA CYS A 6 -17.84 -26.00 6.46
C CYS A 6 -16.40 -26.40 6.80
N ILE A 7 -15.80 -25.77 7.81
CA ILE A 7 -14.47 -26.06 8.39
C ILE A 7 -14.53 -25.69 9.87
N ASN A 8 -14.59 -26.70 10.73
CA ASN A 8 -14.61 -26.55 12.18
C ASN A 8 -13.18 -26.58 12.72
N VAL A 9 -12.78 -25.64 13.58
CA VAL A 9 -11.56 -25.76 14.39
C VAL A 9 -11.84 -25.25 15.80
N SER A 10 -11.73 -26.15 16.76
CA SER A 10 -11.83 -25.90 18.20
C SER A 10 -10.45 -25.91 18.85
N VAL A 11 -10.15 -24.95 19.73
CA VAL A 11 -9.14 -25.14 20.78
C VAL A 11 -9.62 -24.46 22.07
N CYS A 12 -9.77 -25.27 23.11
CA CYS A 12 -9.87 -24.82 24.51
C CYS A 12 -8.47 -24.87 25.12
N ILE A 13 -8.17 -24.03 26.13
CA ILE A 13 -7.61 -24.43 27.44
C ILE A 13 -7.53 -23.20 28.34
N ASN A 14 -8.06 -23.36 29.55
CA ASN A 14 -7.93 -22.49 30.70
C ASN A 14 -7.04 -23.21 31.73
N VAL A 15 -5.85 -22.72 32.08
CA VAL A 15 -5.22 -22.93 33.40
C VAL A 15 -4.21 -21.81 33.68
N SER A 16 -4.42 -21.09 34.78
CA SER A 16 -3.48 -20.19 35.45
C SER A 16 -2.33 -20.95 36.12
N VAL A 17 -1.07 -20.51 35.94
CA VAL A 17 0.04 -20.41 36.92
C VAL A 17 1.36 -20.15 36.16
N TRP A 18 2.15 -19.20 36.66
CA TRP A 18 3.39 -18.66 36.10
C TRP A 18 4.48 -19.73 35.85
N ILE A 19 4.88 -19.98 34.58
CA ILE A 19 6.22 -20.46 34.19
C ILE A 19 6.56 -19.93 32.78
N ASN A 20 7.76 -19.34 32.65
CA ASN A 20 8.32 -18.77 31.42
C ASN A 20 8.68 -19.88 30.40
N VAL A 21 8.02 -19.91 29.23
CA VAL A 21 8.36 -20.80 28.10
C VAL A 21 8.12 -20.06 26.77
N SER A 22 9.16 -19.94 25.95
CA SER A 22 9.08 -19.44 24.58
C SER A 22 8.37 -20.45 23.66
N VAL A 23 7.31 -20.03 22.98
CA VAL A 23 6.55 -20.87 22.02
C VAL A 23 6.68 -20.28 20.61
N CYS A 24 7.28 -21.04 19.69
CA CYS A 24 7.22 -20.78 18.26
C CYS A 24 5.90 -21.36 17.71
N ILE A 25 5.04 -20.54 17.09
CA ILE A 25 3.81 -21.01 16.43
C ILE A 25 3.98 -20.87 14.91
N ASN A 26 3.90 -22.02 14.22
CA ASN A 26 3.80 -22.12 12.77
C ASN A 26 2.33 -21.83 12.38
N VAL A 27 2.08 -20.81 11.56
CA VAL A 27 0.72 -20.38 11.21
C VAL A 27 0.24 -21.11 9.97
N SER A 28 -0.75 -22.00 10.12
CA SER A 28 -1.58 -22.49 9.03
C SER A 28 -2.95 -21.79 9.07
N VAL A 29 -3.36 -21.19 7.95
CA VAL A 29 -4.59 -20.40 7.79
C VAL A 29 -5.84 -21.29 7.83
N CYS A 30 -6.84 -20.91 8.63
CA CYS A 30 -8.21 -21.45 8.57
C CYS A 30 -9.21 -20.28 8.62
N ILE A 31 -10.07 -20.18 7.62
CA ILE A 31 -11.11 -19.15 7.44
C ILE A 31 -12.43 -19.69 8.00
N TYR A 32 -13.13 -18.94 8.85
CA TYR A 32 -14.55 -19.16 9.14
C TYR A 32 -15.35 -17.85 9.10
N VAL A 33 -16.31 -17.79 8.18
CA VAL A 33 -17.31 -16.73 8.08
C VAL A 33 -18.58 -17.24 8.75
N SER A 34 -18.86 -16.78 9.97
CA SER A 34 -20.17 -16.88 10.58
C SER A 34 -20.44 -15.67 11.48
N VAL A 35 -21.54 -15.00 11.15
CA VAL A 35 -22.14 -13.81 11.76
C VAL A 35 -22.40 -13.97 13.26
N CYS A 36 -22.14 -12.90 14.02
CA CYS A 36 -22.36 -12.68 15.48
C CYS A 36 -21.37 -13.33 16.44
N ILE A 37 -20.39 -12.56 16.94
CA ILE A 37 -19.99 -12.67 18.35
C ILE A 37 -19.72 -11.28 18.90
N ASN A 38 -20.51 -10.91 19.90
CA ASN A 38 -20.19 -9.85 20.85
C ASN A 38 -18.93 -10.29 21.62
N VAL A 39 -17.75 -9.97 21.09
CA VAL A 39 -16.50 -10.01 21.84
C VAL A 39 -15.90 -8.63 21.72
N SER A 40 -15.99 -7.86 22.81
CA SER A 40 -15.01 -6.84 23.11
C SER A 40 -13.66 -7.55 23.21
N VAL A 41 -12.97 -7.70 22.08
CA VAL A 41 -11.55 -8.07 22.12
C VAL A 41 -10.80 -6.78 22.42
N CYS A 42 -10.80 -6.37 23.68
CA CYS A 42 -9.72 -5.54 24.18
C CYS A 42 -8.46 -6.42 24.16
N VAL A 43 -7.78 -6.50 23.00
CA VAL A 43 -6.40 -6.96 22.95
C VAL A 43 -5.55 -5.81 23.49
N ASN A 44 -5.62 -5.58 24.81
CA ASN A 44 -4.47 -5.01 25.50
C ASN A 44 -3.50 -6.17 25.76
N VAL A 45 -3.11 -6.83 24.67
CA VAL A 45 -2.04 -7.80 24.66
C VAL A 45 -0.93 -7.10 23.92
N SER A 46 0.09 -6.70 24.67
CA SER A 46 1.44 -6.59 24.16
C SER A 46 1.92 -7.96 23.70
N VAL A 47 1.24 -8.57 22.71
CA VAL A 47 1.87 -9.56 21.86
C VAL A 47 2.88 -8.73 21.12
N CYS A 48 4.16 -8.90 21.45
CA CYS A 48 5.21 -8.50 20.55
C CYS A 48 5.02 -9.33 19.28
N ILE A 49 4.10 -8.92 18.39
CA ILE A 49 4.01 -9.44 17.03
C ILE A 49 5.41 -9.20 16.50
N PRO A 50 6.20 -10.25 16.22
CA PRO A 50 7.51 -10.05 15.67
C PRO A 50 7.34 -9.20 14.43
N PHE A 51 8.15 -8.16 14.30
CA PHE A 51 8.15 -7.23 13.16
C PHE A 51 7.99 -7.93 11.80
N ARG A 52 8.52 -9.15 11.70
CA ARG A 52 8.45 -10.06 10.56
C ARG A 52 7.04 -10.45 10.10
N HIS A 53 6.02 -10.40 10.97
CA HIS A 53 4.64 -10.77 10.64
C HIS A 53 3.74 -9.58 10.30
N LEU A 54 4.18 -8.34 10.56
CA LEU A 54 3.41 -7.13 10.24
C LEU A 54 2.99 -7.06 8.76
N PRO A 55 3.84 -7.40 7.77
CA PRO A 55 3.43 -7.35 6.37
C PRO A 55 2.26 -8.30 6.04
N ALA A 56 2.29 -9.52 6.57
CA ALA A 56 1.24 -10.52 6.34
C ALA A 56 -0.08 -10.11 7.02
N LEU A 57 0.00 -9.51 8.21
CA LEU A 57 -1.16 -8.93 8.88
C LEU A 57 -1.77 -7.78 8.06
N GLY A 58 -0.92 -6.88 7.55
CA GLY A 58 -1.36 -5.77 6.69
C GLY A 58 -2.06 -6.26 5.43
N GLU A 59 -1.53 -7.28 4.77
CA GLU A 59 -2.15 -7.88 3.58
C GLU A 59 -3.51 -8.53 3.88
N CYS A 60 -3.60 -9.27 4.99
CA CYS A 60 -4.87 -9.87 5.43
C CYS A 60 -5.93 -8.79 5.72
N LEU A 61 -5.54 -7.73 6.45
CA LEU A 61 -6.43 -6.62 6.77
C LEU A 61 -6.82 -5.84 5.51
N ALA A 62 -5.88 -5.58 4.60
CA ALA A 62 -6.15 -4.93 3.32
C ALA A 62 -7.19 -5.68 2.48
N THR A 63 -7.08 -7.01 2.43
CA THR A 63 -8.06 -7.86 1.74
C THR A 63 -9.41 -7.83 2.45
N LEU A 64 -9.41 -7.88 3.79
CA LEU A 64 -10.63 -7.86 4.60
C LEU A 64 -11.42 -6.57 4.41
N VAL A 65 -10.75 -5.41 4.47
CA VAL A 65 -11.43 -4.10 4.37
C VAL A 65 -12.01 -3.85 2.98
N GLY A 66 -11.37 -4.38 1.93
CA GLY A 66 -11.91 -4.36 0.56
C GLY A 66 -13.14 -5.25 0.36
N ALA A 67 -13.46 -6.13 1.31
CA ALA A 67 -14.64 -7.00 1.28
C ALA A 67 -15.77 -6.52 2.20
N MET A 68 -15.53 -5.50 3.04
CA MET A 68 -16.52 -5.04 4.02
C MET A 68 -17.68 -4.29 3.34
N PRO A 69 -18.95 -4.67 3.58
CA PRO A 69 -20.10 -4.00 2.99
C PRO A 69 -20.46 -2.67 3.68
N VAL A 70 -19.76 -2.32 4.76
CA VAL A 70 -20.01 -1.13 5.58
C VAL A 70 -18.75 -0.28 5.73
N ALA A 71 -18.90 1.05 5.58
CA ALA A 71 -17.85 2.05 5.74
C ALA A 71 -17.50 2.24 7.21
N PHE A 72 -16.89 1.21 7.82
CA PHE A 72 -16.70 1.10 9.26
C PHE A 72 -15.74 2.14 9.86
N LEU A 73 -14.94 2.84 9.05
CA LEU A 73 -14.09 3.96 9.50
C LEU A 73 -14.85 5.29 9.62
N GLU A 74 -16.10 5.34 9.17
CA GLU A 74 -16.98 6.51 9.15
C GLU A 74 -18.36 6.16 9.77
N PRO A 75 -18.41 5.76 11.06
CA PRO A 75 -19.64 5.28 11.70
C PRO A 75 -20.78 6.32 11.67
N ASP A 76 -20.43 7.61 11.71
CA ASP A 76 -21.39 8.73 11.67
C ASP A 76 -22.24 8.74 10.37
N LEU A 77 -21.76 8.10 9.29
CA LEU A 77 -22.45 8.00 8.00
C LEU A 77 -23.22 6.68 7.82
N ASN A 78 -23.17 5.79 8.83
CA ASN A 78 -23.79 4.47 8.73
C ASN A 78 -25.30 4.53 8.50
N ALA A 79 -25.99 5.60 8.91
CA ALA A 79 -27.42 5.80 8.64
C ALA A 79 -27.77 5.71 7.14
N HIS A 80 -26.83 6.04 6.26
CA HIS A 80 -27.01 5.97 4.80
C HIS A 80 -26.58 4.63 4.19
N ASN A 81 -26.13 3.66 5.00
CA ASN A 81 -25.66 2.38 4.52
C ASN A 81 -26.80 1.33 4.49
N PRO A 82 -27.27 0.88 3.31
CA PRO A 82 -28.41 -0.05 3.24
C PRO A 82 -28.07 -1.47 3.69
N LEU A 83 -26.79 -1.83 3.81
CA LEU A 83 -26.32 -3.16 4.20
C LEU A 83 -26.02 -3.26 5.70
N SER A 84 -26.16 -2.15 6.44
CA SER A 84 -25.91 -2.14 7.88
C SER A 84 -26.99 -2.90 8.65
N VAL A 85 -26.58 -3.69 9.64
CA VAL A 85 -27.51 -4.41 10.52
C VAL A 85 -28.38 -3.43 11.31
N PHE A 86 -27.87 -2.24 11.62
CA PHE A 86 -28.61 -1.18 12.30
C PHE A 86 -29.77 -0.61 11.47
N ASN A 87 -29.69 -0.71 10.14
CA ASN A 87 -30.71 -0.20 9.21
C ASN A 87 -31.61 -1.31 8.66
N THR A 88 -31.16 -2.57 8.70
CA THR A 88 -31.90 -3.72 8.16
C THR A 88 -32.64 -4.53 9.23
N LYS A 89 -32.23 -4.45 10.51
CA LYS A 89 -32.82 -5.21 11.62
C LYS A 89 -33.60 -4.33 12.59
N THR A 90 -34.69 -4.89 13.11
CA THR A 90 -35.48 -4.23 14.16
C THR A 90 -34.74 -4.19 15.49
N PRO A 91 -35.02 -3.23 16.40
CA PRO A 91 -34.41 -3.19 17.73
C PRO A 91 -34.54 -4.51 18.51
N ARG A 92 -35.67 -5.22 18.34
CA ARG A 92 -35.91 -6.53 18.96
C ARG A 92 -34.95 -7.61 18.45
N GLU A 93 -34.71 -7.67 17.14
CA GLU A 93 -33.73 -8.61 16.56
C GLU A 93 -32.30 -8.27 17.01
N ARG A 94 -31.96 -6.98 17.10
CA ARG A 94 -30.65 -6.53 17.60
C ARG A 94 -30.41 -6.91 19.06
N ALA A 95 -31.44 -6.76 19.91
CA ALA A 95 -31.39 -7.19 21.30
C ALA A 95 -31.19 -8.71 21.45
N ILE A 96 -31.82 -9.52 20.59
CA ILE A 96 -31.62 -10.99 20.57
C ILE A 96 -30.16 -11.33 20.24
N LEU A 97 -29.53 -10.57 19.34
CA LEU A 97 -28.12 -10.73 18.97
C LEU A 97 -27.15 -10.10 19.98
N SER A 98 -27.65 -9.56 21.09
CA SER A 98 -26.87 -8.83 22.11
C SER A 98 -26.05 -7.68 21.52
N MET A 99 -26.56 -7.02 20.46
CA MET A 99 -25.86 -5.89 19.86
C MET A 99 -26.13 -4.59 20.63
N PRO A 100 -25.15 -3.67 20.69
CA PRO A 100 -25.33 -2.33 21.24
C PRO A 100 -26.43 -1.52 20.53
N ASP A 101 -26.89 -0.45 21.18
CA ASP A 101 -27.98 0.38 20.66
C ASP A 101 -27.52 1.24 19.47
N SER A 102 -26.23 1.64 19.47
CA SER A 102 -25.61 2.46 18.43
C SER A 102 -24.40 1.79 17.75
N VAL A 103 -24.05 2.30 16.57
CA VAL A 103 -22.89 1.82 15.79
C VAL A 103 -21.59 2.25 16.46
N GLU A 104 -21.59 3.44 17.06
CA GLU A 104 -20.43 4.02 17.74
C GLU A 104 -20.00 3.20 18.96
N GLU A 105 -20.96 2.66 19.71
CA GLU A 105 -20.67 1.75 20.83
C GLU A 105 -20.04 0.45 20.34
N MET A 106 -20.57 -0.10 19.22
CA MET A 106 -20.04 -1.31 18.59
C MET A 106 -18.64 -1.11 18.00
N CYS A 107 -18.33 0.11 17.54
CA CYS A 107 -17.06 0.48 16.90
C CYS A 107 -16.14 1.30 17.81
N SER A 108 -16.28 1.23 19.13
CA SER A 108 -15.52 2.05 20.09
C SER A 108 -13.99 1.88 19.99
N GLU A 109 -13.52 0.68 19.64
CA GLU A 109 -12.09 0.35 19.47
C GLU A 109 -11.58 0.58 18.03
N VAL A 110 -12.48 0.88 17.08
CA VAL A 110 -12.13 1.05 15.67
C VAL A 110 -11.69 2.48 15.43
N PRO A 111 -10.50 2.71 14.81
CA PRO A 111 -10.04 4.06 14.53
C PRO A 111 -10.92 4.74 13.48
N ARG A 112 -11.06 6.06 13.59
CA ARG A 112 -11.76 6.90 12.59
C ARG A 112 -10.86 7.18 11.39
N LEU A 113 -11.45 7.32 10.21
CA LEU A 113 -10.73 7.62 8.97
C LEU A 113 -9.81 8.85 9.11
N ASP A 114 -10.33 9.96 9.66
CA ASP A 114 -9.57 11.20 9.83
C ASP A 114 -8.34 11.03 10.73
N ARG A 115 -8.43 10.18 11.76
CA ARG A 115 -7.30 9.89 12.65
C ARG A 115 -6.22 9.12 11.91
N LEU A 116 -6.59 8.10 11.14
CA LEU A 116 -5.63 7.32 10.35
C LEU A 116 -4.94 8.16 9.27
N LEU A 117 -5.69 9.02 8.58
CA LEU A 117 -5.14 9.98 7.62
C LEU A 117 -4.12 10.92 8.28
N LYS A 118 -4.46 11.42 9.48
CA LYS A 118 -3.58 12.28 10.26
C LYS A 118 -2.31 11.56 10.74
N ASP A 119 -2.43 10.34 11.26
CA ASP A 119 -1.27 9.57 11.75
C ASP A 119 -0.25 9.33 10.62
N ILE A 120 -0.71 9.03 9.41
CA ILE A 120 0.16 8.88 8.23
C ILE A 120 0.79 10.22 7.83
N ASN A 121 0.04 11.32 7.90
CA ASN A 121 0.55 12.65 7.61
C ASN A 121 1.63 13.07 8.61
N ASP A 122 1.42 12.84 9.91
CA ASP A 122 2.37 13.21 10.96
C ASP A 122 3.70 12.43 10.81
N ILE A 123 3.64 11.18 10.33
CA ILE A 123 4.83 10.39 9.98
C ILE A 123 5.53 10.93 8.73
N SER A 124 4.78 11.31 7.70
CA SER A 124 5.36 11.85 6.48
C SER A 124 6.08 13.19 6.73
N GLU A 125 5.52 14.03 7.61
CA GLU A 125 6.07 15.33 8.01
C GLU A 125 7.26 15.21 8.97
N SER A 126 7.20 14.29 9.94
CA SER A 126 8.27 14.11 10.93
C SER A 126 9.57 13.57 10.33
N GLY A 127 9.52 12.92 9.16
CA GLY A 127 10.68 12.24 8.59
C GLY A 127 11.14 11.05 9.42
N ALA A 128 10.23 10.50 10.24
CA ALA A 128 10.47 9.36 11.10
C ALA A 128 11.04 8.17 10.30
N ARG A 129 11.99 7.46 10.91
CA ARG A 129 12.54 6.23 10.33
C ARG A 129 11.55 5.09 10.48
N TYR A 130 11.59 4.15 9.55
CA TYR A 130 10.73 2.95 9.58
C TYR A 130 10.73 2.20 10.92
N THR A 131 11.87 2.14 11.60
CA THR A 131 12.02 1.48 12.91
C THR A 131 11.17 2.11 14.01
N GLU A 132 10.77 3.38 13.86
CA GLU A 132 10.00 4.12 14.86
C GLU A 132 8.51 3.78 14.80
N MET A 133 7.98 3.52 13.60
CA MET A 133 6.54 3.24 13.39
C MET A 133 6.25 2.21 12.29
N PRO A 134 6.77 0.97 12.41
CA PRO A 134 6.61 -0.06 11.37
C PRO A 134 5.15 -0.48 11.15
N GLN A 135 4.31 -0.44 12.20
CA GLN A 135 2.89 -0.76 12.10
C GLN A 135 2.15 0.15 11.12
N VAL A 136 2.55 1.42 11.00
CA VAL A 136 1.84 2.34 10.10
C VAL A 136 2.14 1.98 8.65
N ILE A 137 3.41 1.68 8.34
CA ILE A 137 3.82 1.35 6.98
C ILE A 137 3.34 -0.05 6.56
N GLU A 138 3.49 -1.04 7.43
CA GLU A 138 3.22 -2.45 7.08
C GLU A 138 1.75 -2.84 7.23
N VAL A 139 0.99 -2.16 8.08
CA VAL A 139 -0.39 -2.55 8.40
C VAL A 139 -1.38 -1.48 7.99
N ILE A 140 -1.19 -0.23 8.44
CA ILE A 140 -2.18 0.83 8.21
C ILE A 140 -2.20 1.27 6.75
N LEU A 141 -1.04 1.51 6.12
CA LEU A 141 -0.97 1.91 4.72
C LEU A 141 -1.67 0.95 3.75
N PRO A 142 -1.33 -0.37 3.71
CA PRO A 142 -2.00 -1.28 2.78
C PRO A 142 -3.50 -1.41 3.04
N MET A 143 -3.90 -1.41 4.32
CA MET A 143 -5.31 -1.42 4.72
C MET A 143 -6.03 -0.16 4.21
N LEU A 144 -5.48 1.01 4.47
CA LEU A 144 -6.10 2.27 4.12
C LEU A 144 -6.14 2.51 2.61
N CYS A 145 -5.10 2.13 1.87
CA CYS A 145 -5.10 2.19 0.40
C CYS A 145 -6.24 1.35 -0.20
N ASN A 146 -6.47 0.14 0.32
CA ASN A 146 -7.56 -0.71 -0.15
C ASN A 146 -8.93 -0.18 0.28
N TYR A 147 -9.07 0.27 1.53
CA TYR A 147 -10.30 0.90 2.02
C TYR A 147 -10.67 2.11 1.15
N LEU A 148 -9.73 3.05 0.97
CA LEU A 148 -9.96 4.25 0.16
C LEU A 148 -10.28 3.92 -1.29
N SER A 149 -9.56 2.97 -1.89
CA SER A 149 -9.83 2.57 -3.28
C SER A 149 -11.23 1.97 -3.46
N TYR A 150 -11.66 1.12 -2.51
CA TYR A 150 -12.97 0.46 -2.52
C TYR A 150 -14.12 1.43 -2.27
N TRP A 151 -13.98 2.30 -1.26
CA TRP A 151 -15.03 3.24 -0.87
C TRP A 151 -15.11 4.44 -1.78
N TRP A 152 -14.02 4.84 -2.43
CA TRP A 152 -14.04 5.87 -3.47
C TRP A 152 -15.02 5.52 -4.60
N GLU A 153 -15.06 4.26 -5.05
CA GLU A 153 -16.00 3.81 -6.10
C GLU A 153 -17.47 3.94 -5.68
N ARG A 154 -17.74 4.02 -4.38
CA ARG A 154 -19.07 4.18 -3.76
C ARG A 154 -19.26 5.57 -3.16
N GLY A 155 -18.27 6.45 -3.31
CA GLY A 155 -18.25 7.78 -2.73
C GLY A 155 -19.13 8.77 -3.48
N THR A 156 -19.11 10.00 -2.99
CA THR A 156 -19.92 11.10 -3.51
C THR A 156 -19.62 11.43 -4.98
N GLU A 157 -18.35 11.33 -5.39
CA GLU A 157 -17.90 11.61 -6.76
C GLU A 157 -18.42 10.60 -7.80
N ASN A 158 -18.72 9.38 -7.37
CA ASN A 158 -19.19 8.29 -8.22
C ASN A 158 -20.69 8.00 -8.05
N SER A 159 -21.35 8.69 -7.13
CA SER A 159 -22.79 8.58 -6.85
C SER A 159 -23.59 9.61 -7.64
N ALA A 160 -24.88 9.34 -7.87
CA ALA A 160 -25.76 10.30 -8.53
C ALA A 160 -25.90 11.60 -7.70
N PRO A 161 -26.04 12.77 -8.33
CA PRO A 161 -26.19 14.05 -7.63
C PRO A 161 -27.33 13.99 -6.60
N HIS A 162 -27.09 14.55 -5.40
CA HIS A 162 -28.04 14.60 -4.27
C HIS A 162 -28.39 13.25 -3.61
N THR A 163 -27.67 12.18 -3.92
CA THR A 163 -27.81 10.92 -3.18
C THR A 163 -27.07 11.01 -1.85
N ALA A 164 -27.73 10.71 -0.75
CA ALA A 164 -27.07 10.61 0.55
C ALA A 164 -26.09 9.43 0.53
N CYS A 165 -24.80 9.72 0.68
CA CYS A 165 -23.73 8.73 0.54
C CYS A 165 -23.34 8.16 1.91
N CYS A 166 -22.97 6.88 1.94
CA CYS A 166 -22.50 6.20 3.14
C CYS A 166 -21.01 6.42 3.45
N THR A 167 -20.31 7.24 2.67
CA THR A 167 -18.90 7.57 2.83
C THR A 167 -18.59 8.97 2.27
N THR A 168 -17.59 9.64 2.83
CA THR A 168 -17.02 10.90 2.34
C THR A 168 -15.77 10.71 1.50
N VAL A 169 -15.31 9.47 1.31
CA VAL A 169 -14.11 9.16 0.53
C VAL A 169 -14.22 9.73 -0.89
N CYS A 170 -13.18 10.44 -1.32
CA CYS A 170 -13.13 11.22 -2.55
C CYS A 170 -11.68 11.27 -3.07
N SER A 171 -11.47 11.72 -4.30
CA SER A 171 -10.15 11.74 -4.95
C SER A 171 -9.10 12.52 -4.14
N ASN A 172 -9.51 13.53 -3.37
CA ASN A 172 -8.61 14.30 -2.50
C ASN A 172 -7.94 13.42 -1.43
N HIS A 173 -8.70 12.52 -0.79
CA HIS A 173 -8.16 11.60 0.22
C HIS A 173 -7.10 10.66 -0.38
N LEU A 174 -7.34 10.17 -1.61
CA LEU A 174 -6.41 9.29 -2.31
C LEU A 174 -5.11 10.03 -2.68
N SER A 175 -5.23 11.28 -3.14
CA SER A 175 -4.08 12.13 -3.45
C SER A 175 -3.24 12.46 -2.22
N ILE A 176 -3.88 12.77 -1.09
CA ILE A 176 -3.19 13.04 0.18
C ILE A 176 -2.40 11.82 0.65
N ILE A 177 -3.03 10.64 0.65
CA ILE A 177 -2.34 9.40 1.06
C ILE A 177 -1.20 9.05 0.11
N LEU A 178 -1.41 9.17 -1.21
CA LEU A 178 -0.33 8.91 -2.16
C LEU A 178 0.83 9.90 -2.00
N GLY A 179 0.54 11.18 -1.79
CA GLY A 179 1.55 12.20 -1.48
C GLY A 179 2.35 11.85 -0.23
N ASN A 180 1.66 11.47 0.86
CA ASN A 180 2.30 11.03 2.10
C ASN A 180 3.18 9.79 1.90
N ILE A 181 2.72 8.79 1.15
CA ILE A 181 3.52 7.60 0.80
C ILE A 181 4.80 7.99 0.05
N LEU A 182 4.68 8.87 -0.95
CA LEU A 182 5.84 9.35 -1.71
C LEU A 182 6.80 10.16 -0.84
N LYS A 183 6.29 10.95 0.10
CA LYS A 183 7.11 11.72 1.05
C LYS A 183 7.85 10.79 2.02
N ILE A 184 7.18 9.79 2.59
CA ILE A 184 7.80 8.75 3.43
C ILE A 184 8.89 8.02 2.64
N LEU A 185 8.61 7.62 1.40
CA LEU A 185 9.60 7.00 0.52
C LEU A 185 10.80 7.91 0.30
N ASN A 186 10.56 9.17 -0.10
CA ASN A 186 11.60 10.15 -0.38
C ASN A 186 12.50 10.40 0.83
N ASN A 187 11.94 10.46 2.04
CA ASN A 187 12.68 10.67 3.29
C ASN A 187 13.61 9.49 3.62
N ASN A 188 13.23 8.26 3.22
CA ASN A 188 13.97 7.04 3.53
C ASN A 188 14.89 6.54 2.39
N LEU A 189 14.95 7.24 1.26
CA LEU A 189 15.89 6.91 0.18
C LEU A 189 17.34 6.94 0.68
N GLY A 190 18.07 5.86 0.43
CA GLY A 190 19.46 5.66 0.80
C GLY A 190 19.70 5.00 2.16
N ILE A 191 18.66 4.64 2.92
CA ILE A 191 18.82 3.95 4.22
C ILE A 191 19.01 2.45 4.01
N ASP A 192 20.05 1.83 4.56
CA ASP A 192 20.37 0.41 4.29
C ASP A 192 19.28 -0.57 4.75
N ASP A 193 18.77 -0.41 5.98
CA ASP A 193 17.76 -1.31 6.56
C ASP A 193 16.32 -0.82 6.32
N ALA A 194 15.80 -1.08 5.13
CA ALA A 194 14.44 -0.70 4.73
C ALA A 194 13.72 -1.81 3.92
N PRO A 195 13.43 -2.98 4.53
CA PRO A 195 12.80 -4.11 3.84
C PRO A 195 11.37 -3.83 3.33
N TRP A 196 10.69 -2.83 3.90
CA TRP A 196 9.35 -2.39 3.53
C TRP A 196 9.28 -1.73 2.14
N MET A 197 10.38 -1.15 1.66
CA MET A 197 10.41 -0.41 0.39
C MET A 197 10.09 -1.30 -0.81
N LYS A 198 10.32 -2.61 -0.70
CA LYS A 198 9.94 -3.59 -1.73
C LYS A 198 8.43 -3.75 -1.89
N ARG A 199 7.64 -3.44 -0.84
CA ARG A 199 6.19 -3.63 -0.79
C ARG A 199 5.39 -2.34 -1.01
N ILE A 200 5.97 -1.18 -0.76
CA ILE A 200 5.24 0.10 -0.79
C ILE A 200 4.55 0.39 -2.13
N ALA A 201 5.16 -0.02 -3.24
CA ALA A 201 4.56 0.10 -4.56
C ALA A 201 3.29 -0.76 -4.71
N VAL A 202 3.29 -1.97 -4.15
CA VAL A 202 2.12 -2.86 -4.13
C VAL A 202 1.02 -2.25 -3.26
N TYR A 203 1.38 -1.71 -2.10
CA TYR A 203 0.43 -1.08 -1.18
C TYR A 203 -0.29 0.13 -1.78
N SER A 204 0.41 0.92 -2.60
CA SER A 204 -0.15 2.12 -3.24
C SER A 204 -0.86 1.84 -4.56
N GLN A 205 -0.67 0.66 -5.16
CA GLN A 205 -1.29 0.27 -6.43
C GLN A 205 -2.81 0.54 -6.52
N PRO A 206 -3.63 0.28 -5.46
CA PRO A 206 -5.07 0.52 -5.52
C PRO A 206 -5.47 1.99 -5.71
N ILE A 207 -4.60 2.95 -5.35
CA ILE A 207 -4.93 4.38 -5.30
C ILE A 207 -4.23 5.21 -6.38
N ILE A 208 -3.09 4.77 -6.93
CA ILE A 208 -2.27 5.58 -7.84
C ILE A 208 -3.03 6.09 -9.07
N CYS A 209 -3.84 5.23 -9.71
CA CYS A 209 -4.58 5.62 -10.91
C CYS A 209 -5.78 6.54 -10.63
N LYS A 210 -6.19 6.66 -9.36
CA LYS A 210 -7.35 7.45 -8.91
C LYS A 210 -6.93 8.80 -8.30
N ALA A 211 -5.64 8.98 -8.03
CA ALA A 211 -5.09 10.21 -7.48
C ALA A 211 -5.02 11.34 -8.52
N ALA A 212 -5.08 12.57 -8.03
CA ALA A 212 -4.99 13.78 -8.83
C ALA A 212 -3.57 13.98 -9.41
N ALA A 213 -3.51 14.79 -10.47
CA ALA A 213 -2.31 14.91 -11.28
C ALA A 213 -1.35 16.04 -10.87
N ASP A 214 -1.65 16.70 -9.77
CA ASP A 214 -0.84 17.74 -9.11
C ASP A 214 0.34 17.16 -8.31
N LEU A 215 0.35 15.85 -8.10
CA LEU A 215 1.44 15.13 -7.42
C LEU A 215 2.77 15.11 -8.21
N LEU A 216 2.72 15.38 -9.53
CA LEU A 216 3.92 15.39 -10.38
C LEU A 216 4.98 16.35 -9.85
N LYS A 217 4.62 17.62 -9.69
CA LYS A 217 5.54 18.68 -9.26
C LYS A 217 5.96 18.53 -7.81
N SER A 218 5.00 18.19 -6.96
CA SER A 218 5.15 18.25 -5.51
C SER A 218 5.85 17.04 -4.92
N HIS A 219 5.68 15.85 -5.51
CA HIS A 219 6.14 14.60 -4.92
C HIS A 219 7.00 13.75 -5.88
N PHE A 220 6.53 13.49 -7.11
CA PHE A 220 7.27 12.62 -8.04
C PHE A 220 8.58 13.25 -8.52
N LEU A 221 8.58 14.52 -8.95
CA LEU A 221 9.79 15.19 -9.44
C LEU A 221 10.88 15.30 -8.36
N PRO A 222 10.60 15.77 -7.12
CA PRO A 222 11.63 15.83 -6.08
C PRO A 222 12.22 14.46 -5.72
N THR A 223 11.39 13.41 -5.71
CA THR A 223 11.84 12.04 -5.42
C THR A 223 12.75 11.51 -6.53
N LEU A 224 12.35 11.71 -7.80
CA LEU A 224 13.16 11.32 -8.95
C LEU A 224 14.48 12.09 -9.03
N GLU A 225 14.46 13.39 -8.73
CA GLU A 225 15.64 14.25 -8.67
C GLU A 225 16.65 13.75 -7.62
N LYS A 226 16.16 13.33 -6.45
CA LYS A 226 17.00 12.75 -5.38
C LYS A 226 17.63 11.43 -5.83
N LEU A 227 16.86 10.54 -6.47
CA LEU A 227 17.38 9.30 -7.05
C LEU A 227 18.43 9.57 -8.13
N ARG A 228 18.16 10.50 -9.06
CA ARG A 228 19.08 10.90 -10.12
C ARG A 228 20.41 11.39 -9.56
N LYS A 229 20.38 12.29 -8.57
CA LYS A 229 21.58 12.78 -7.88
C LYS A 229 22.37 11.66 -7.23
N LYS A 230 21.69 10.71 -6.56
CA LYS A 230 22.36 9.53 -5.99
C LYS A 230 22.99 8.66 -7.08
N THR A 231 22.29 8.38 -8.19
CA THR A 231 22.84 7.64 -9.33
C THR A 231 24.11 8.30 -9.89
N VAL A 232 24.06 9.62 -10.14
CA VAL A 232 25.22 10.37 -10.65
C VAL A 232 26.40 10.27 -9.69
N LYS A 233 26.15 10.40 -8.38
CA LYS A 233 27.18 10.30 -7.34
C LYS A 233 27.85 8.92 -7.34
N VAL A 234 27.07 7.84 -7.22
CA VAL A 234 27.60 6.47 -7.09
C VAL A 234 28.37 6.06 -8.35
N VAL A 235 27.88 6.41 -9.54
CA VAL A 235 28.60 6.13 -10.79
C VAL A 235 29.88 6.97 -10.91
N ALA A 236 29.91 8.21 -10.42
CA ALA A 236 31.14 9.00 -10.40
C ALA A 236 32.18 8.41 -9.44
N GLU A 237 31.76 7.92 -8.27
CA GLU A 237 32.62 7.21 -7.31
C GLU A 237 33.19 5.91 -7.90
N GLU A 238 32.38 5.15 -8.66
CA GLU A 238 32.83 3.96 -9.40
C GLU A 238 33.95 4.30 -10.40
N GLU A 239 33.79 5.37 -11.18
CA GLU A 239 34.79 5.76 -12.18
C GLU A 239 36.07 6.31 -11.55
N LEU A 240 35.97 7.01 -10.41
CA LEU A 240 37.13 7.44 -9.64
C LEU A 240 37.92 6.26 -9.08
N LEU A 241 37.23 5.24 -8.55
CA LEU A 241 37.87 4.04 -8.02
C LEU A 241 38.60 3.26 -9.12
N LYS A 242 38.01 3.14 -10.32
CA LYS A 242 38.67 2.52 -11.48
C LYS A 242 39.91 3.26 -11.94
N ALA A 243 39.97 4.58 -11.75
CA ALA A 243 41.11 5.40 -12.14
C ALA A 243 42.27 5.34 -11.14
N ASP A 244 42.03 4.88 -9.91
CA ASP A 244 43.07 4.73 -8.89
C ASP A 244 43.77 3.37 -8.99
N ILE A 245 44.99 3.36 -9.53
CA ILE A 245 45.75 2.15 -9.86
C ILE A 245 46.61 1.68 -8.67
N LYS A 246 46.66 2.41 -7.54
CA LYS A 246 47.74 2.27 -6.54
C LYS A 246 47.33 1.83 -5.12
N GLY A 247 46.04 1.64 -4.85
CA GLY A 247 45.53 1.28 -3.52
C GLY A 247 45.11 -0.19 -3.37
N ASP A 248 45.01 -0.66 -2.13
CA ASP A 248 44.19 -1.83 -1.80
C ASP A 248 42.71 -1.40 -1.92
N THR A 249 42.14 -1.57 -3.12
CA THR A 249 40.82 -1.03 -3.48
C THR A 249 39.67 -1.97 -3.10
N GLN A 250 39.96 -3.15 -2.54
CA GLN A 250 38.94 -4.20 -2.38
C GLN A 250 37.82 -3.79 -1.40
N GLU A 251 38.14 -3.10 -0.30
CA GLU A 251 37.14 -2.58 0.63
C GLU A 251 36.29 -1.46 -0.01
N ALA A 252 36.93 -0.55 -0.76
CA ALA A 252 36.23 0.51 -1.47
C ALA A 252 35.32 -0.03 -2.58
N GLU A 253 35.73 -1.11 -3.27
CA GLU A 253 34.91 -1.79 -4.26
C GLU A 253 33.63 -2.36 -3.64
N LEU A 254 33.74 -3.01 -2.47
CA LEU A 254 32.59 -3.55 -1.75
C LEU A 254 31.60 -2.45 -1.34
N LEU A 255 32.11 -1.32 -0.84
CA LEU A 255 31.26 -0.17 -0.47
C LEU A 255 30.48 0.40 -1.66
N ILE A 256 31.10 0.47 -2.85
CA ILE A 256 30.41 0.92 -4.06
C ILE A 256 29.33 -0.08 -4.48
N LEU A 257 29.57 -1.38 -4.35
CA LEU A 257 28.56 -2.41 -4.63
C LEU A 257 27.37 -2.31 -3.68
N ASP A 258 27.62 -2.06 -2.39
CA ASP A 258 26.55 -1.84 -1.40
C ASP A 258 25.71 -0.60 -1.74
N GLU A 259 26.34 0.50 -2.14
CA GLU A 259 25.63 1.70 -2.61
C GLU A 259 24.78 1.45 -3.86
N PHE A 260 25.27 0.65 -4.81
CA PHE A 260 24.48 0.21 -5.97
C PHE A 260 23.31 -0.68 -5.55
N ALA A 261 23.48 -1.58 -4.59
CA ALA A 261 22.41 -2.45 -4.10
C ALA A 261 21.27 -1.62 -3.46
N VAL A 262 21.62 -0.62 -2.64
CA VAL A 262 20.65 0.32 -2.06
C VAL A 262 19.97 1.15 -3.15
N LEU A 263 20.73 1.65 -4.12
CA LEU A 263 20.19 2.42 -5.25
C LEU A 263 19.19 1.60 -6.09
N CYS A 264 19.50 0.32 -6.38
CA CYS A 264 18.59 -0.58 -7.07
C CYS A 264 17.29 -0.76 -6.30
N ARG A 265 17.35 -1.04 -5.00
CA ARG A 265 16.14 -1.17 -4.16
C ARG A 265 15.29 0.09 -4.21
N ASP A 266 15.91 1.25 -4.07
CA ASP A 266 15.24 2.55 -4.06
C ASP A 266 14.55 2.86 -5.38
N LEU A 267 15.21 2.58 -6.51
CA LEU A 267 14.62 2.68 -7.85
C LEU A 267 13.44 1.73 -8.01
N TYR A 268 13.57 0.48 -7.55
CA TYR A 268 12.50 -0.52 -7.62
C TYR A 268 11.33 -0.25 -6.66
N ALA A 269 11.54 0.54 -5.61
CA ALA A 269 10.45 1.04 -4.76
C ALA A 269 9.67 2.17 -5.45
N PHE A 270 10.36 3.05 -6.18
CA PHE A 270 9.77 4.25 -6.79
C PHE A 270 9.20 4.02 -8.21
N TYR A 271 9.95 3.35 -9.08
CA TYR A 271 9.63 3.21 -10.50
C TYR A 271 8.29 2.54 -10.79
N PRO A 272 7.86 1.49 -10.08
CA PRO A 272 6.53 0.94 -10.30
C PRO A 272 5.40 1.96 -10.08
N MET A 273 5.52 2.80 -9.05
CA MET A 273 4.55 3.87 -8.80
C MET A 273 4.62 4.94 -9.89
N LEU A 274 5.83 5.33 -10.29
CA LEU A 274 6.05 6.31 -11.34
C LEU A 274 5.48 5.84 -12.68
N ILE A 275 5.73 4.59 -13.09
CA ILE A 275 5.21 4.00 -14.32
C ILE A 275 3.68 4.08 -14.35
N ARG A 276 3.01 3.69 -13.25
CA ARG A 276 1.55 3.78 -13.16
C ARG A 276 1.02 5.20 -13.20
N TYR A 277 1.71 6.12 -12.56
CA TYR A 277 1.35 7.53 -12.62
C TYR A 277 1.50 8.11 -14.04
N ILE A 278 2.58 7.77 -14.75
CA ILE A 278 2.81 8.17 -16.15
C ILE A 278 1.72 7.56 -17.05
N ASP A 279 1.42 6.26 -16.91
CA ASP A 279 0.41 5.58 -17.71
C ASP A 279 -0.95 6.27 -17.61
N ASN A 280 -1.35 6.66 -16.39
CA ASN A 280 -2.60 7.36 -16.14
C ASN A 280 -2.66 8.74 -16.81
N ASN A 281 -1.52 9.45 -16.85
CA ASN A 281 -1.44 10.81 -17.40
C ASN A 281 -1.01 10.88 -18.88
N ARG A 282 -0.60 9.74 -19.48
CA ARG A 282 0.01 9.65 -20.81
C ARG A 282 -0.82 10.33 -21.88
N SER A 283 -2.12 10.03 -21.95
CA SER A 283 -3.01 10.57 -22.99
C SER A 283 -3.13 12.08 -22.92
N ARG A 284 -3.05 12.66 -21.72
CA ARG A 284 -3.12 14.10 -21.48
C ARG A 284 -1.82 14.79 -21.87
N TRP A 285 -0.68 14.25 -21.46
CA TRP A 285 0.64 14.83 -21.79
C TRP A 285 0.96 14.76 -23.28
N LEU A 286 0.53 13.70 -23.98
CA LEU A 286 0.67 13.62 -25.44
C LEU A 286 -0.19 14.66 -26.19
N LYS A 287 -1.34 15.04 -25.64
CA LYS A 287 -2.21 16.07 -26.23
C LYS A 287 -1.77 17.49 -25.86
N ARG A 288 -1.25 17.67 -24.65
CA ARG A 288 -0.80 18.95 -24.10
C ARG A 288 0.55 18.74 -23.45
N PRO A 289 1.64 19.04 -24.19
CA PRO A 289 2.99 18.93 -23.66
C PRO A 289 3.13 19.79 -22.41
N ASP A 290 3.72 19.23 -21.38
CA ASP A 290 3.89 19.87 -20.09
C ASP A 290 5.38 19.90 -19.74
N ALA A 291 5.89 21.04 -19.28
CA ALA A 291 7.32 21.23 -19.00
C ALA A 291 7.83 20.27 -17.91
N GLN A 292 7.00 20.00 -16.90
CA GLN A 292 7.34 19.09 -15.80
C GLN A 292 7.40 17.64 -16.29
N SER A 293 6.51 17.25 -17.21
CA SER A 293 6.58 15.93 -17.84
C SER A 293 7.86 15.75 -18.68
N ASN A 294 8.32 16.78 -19.38
CA ASN A 294 9.58 16.73 -20.13
C ASN A 294 10.79 16.59 -19.19
N GLU A 295 10.82 17.37 -18.12
CA GLU A 295 11.85 17.29 -17.08
C GLU A 295 11.92 15.88 -16.47
N LEU A 296 10.75 15.29 -16.20
CA LEU A 296 10.64 13.91 -15.71
C LEU A 296 11.31 12.92 -16.67
N PHE A 297 10.97 12.96 -17.96
CA PHE A 297 11.54 12.04 -18.95
C PHE A 297 13.04 12.24 -19.14
N THR A 298 13.53 13.47 -19.08
CA THR A 298 14.97 13.76 -19.12
C THR A 298 15.70 13.11 -17.95
N MET A 299 15.18 13.26 -16.72
CA MET A 299 15.80 12.63 -15.54
C MET A 299 15.79 11.09 -15.61
N VAL A 300 14.68 10.49 -16.05
CA VAL A 300 14.60 9.04 -16.25
C VAL A 300 15.63 8.57 -17.29
N ALA A 301 15.77 9.32 -18.40
CA ALA A 301 16.74 9.00 -19.45
C ALA A 301 18.18 9.10 -18.95
N GLU A 302 18.52 10.11 -18.14
CA GLU A 302 19.84 10.25 -17.53
C GLU A 302 20.20 9.05 -16.65
N ILE A 303 19.30 8.64 -15.75
CA ILE A 303 19.49 7.44 -14.90
C ILE A 303 19.67 6.20 -15.78
N PHE A 304 18.85 6.04 -16.83
CA PHE A 304 18.92 4.90 -17.73
C PHE A 304 20.25 4.84 -18.51
N ILE A 305 20.78 5.98 -18.97
CA ILE A 305 22.08 6.05 -19.65
C ILE A 305 23.21 5.64 -18.70
N LEU A 306 23.18 6.13 -17.46
CA LEU A 306 24.19 5.78 -16.44
C LEU A 306 24.13 4.28 -16.09
N TRP A 307 22.92 3.74 -15.93
CA TRP A 307 22.70 2.29 -15.77
C TRP A 307 23.27 1.49 -16.94
N CYS A 308 23.01 1.90 -18.18
CA CYS A 308 23.54 1.20 -19.35
C CYS A 308 25.09 1.18 -19.40
N LYS A 309 25.73 2.26 -18.95
CA LYS A 309 27.19 2.43 -18.96
C LYS A 309 27.90 1.68 -17.83
N SER A 310 27.35 1.69 -16.62
CA SER A 310 27.97 1.04 -15.46
C SER A 310 27.76 -0.48 -15.49
N HIS A 311 28.85 -1.24 -15.41
CA HIS A 311 28.78 -2.71 -15.31
C HIS A 311 28.26 -3.14 -13.94
N ASN A 312 28.75 -2.51 -12.87
CA ASN A 312 28.35 -2.82 -11.50
C ASN A 312 26.86 -2.53 -11.28
N PHE A 313 26.36 -1.43 -11.83
CA PHE A 313 24.94 -1.10 -11.72
C PHE A 313 24.05 -2.15 -12.38
N LYS A 314 24.37 -2.60 -13.60
CA LYS A 314 23.63 -3.68 -14.27
C LYS A 314 23.69 -4.99 -13.50
N ARG A 315 24.86 -5.30 -12.93
CA ARG A 315 25.03 -6.52 -12.12
C ARG A 315 24.17 -6.48 -10.87
N GLU A 316 24.19 -5.38 -10.12
CA GLU A 316 23.40 -5.27 -8.89
C GLU A 316 21.89 -5.19 -9.17
N GLU A 317 21.49 -4.63 -10.30
CA GLU A 317 20.09 -4.69 -10.75
C GLU A 317 19.66 -6.14 -11.02
N GLN A 318 20.46 -6.91 -11.74
CA GLN A 318 20.18 -8.32 -12.00
C GLN A 318 20.15 -9.15 -10.70
N ASN A 319 21.07 -8.87 -9.76
CA ASN A 319 21.06 -9.48 -8.43
C ASN A 319 19.76 -9.17 -7.70
N PHE A 320 19.33 -7.91 -7.72
CA PHE A 320 18.10 -7.48 -7.06
C PHE A 320 16.86 -8.17 -7.66
N VAL A 321 16.77 -8.26 -8.99
CA VAL A 321 15.66 -8.95 -9.68
C VAL A 321 15.60 -10.43 -9.30
N VAL A 322 16.75 -11.13 -9.29
CA VAL A 322 16.81 -12.56 -8.96
C VAL A 322 16.47 -12.81 -7.50
N GLN A 323 17.06 -12.05 -6.57
CA GLN A 323 16.82 -12.22 -5.13
C GLN A 323 15.38 -11.96 -4.71
N ASN A 324 14.66 -11.12 -5.45
CA ASN A 324 13.28 -10.73 -5.15
C ASN A 324 12.26 -11.39 -6.09
N GLU A 325 12.70 -12.34 -6.93
CA GLU A 325 11.85 -13.08 -7.87
C GLU A 325 10.94 -12.18 -8.72
N ILE A 326 11.48 -11.03 -9.14
CA ILE A 326 10.69 -9.98 -9.79
C ILE A 326 10.33 -10.43 -11.22
N ASN A 327 9.04 -10.66 -11.45
CA ASN A 327 8.55 -10.93 -12.79
C ASN A 327 8.32 -9.61 -13.56
N ASN A 328 9.28 -9.20 -14.37
CA ASN A 328 9.23 -7.97 -15.18
C ASN A 328 8.00 -7.90 -16.11
N LEU A 329 7.40 -9.03 -16.47
CA LEU A 329 6.18 -9.07 -17.29
C LEU A 329 4.90 -8.77 -16.48
N SER A 330 4.90 -9.10 -15.19
CA SER A 330 3.73 -8.89 -14.32
C SER A 330 3.39 -7.41 -14.11
N PHE A 331 4.39 -6.52 -14.14
CA PHE A 331 4.21 -5.06 -14.07
C PHE A 331 3.51 -4.49 -15.31
N LEU A 332 3.76 -5.08 -16.49
CA LEU A 332 3.16 -4.67 -17.76
C LEU A 332 1.71 -5.14 -17.88
N THR A 333 1.41 -6.33 -17.36
CA THR A 333 0.04 -6.84 -17.24
C THR A 333 -0.62 -6.28 -15.99
N GLY A 334 -0.89 -4.97 -15.98
CA GLY A 334 -1.84 -4.42 -15.01
C GLY A 334 -3.09 -5.27 -15.06
N GLU A 335 -3.58 -5.73 -13.90
CA GLU A 335 -4.82 -6.47 -13.80
C GLU A 335 -5.95 -5.68 -14.49
N ARG A 336 -6.16 -5.97 -15.77
CA ARG A 336 -7.36 -5.55 -16.52
C ARG A 336 -8.49 -6.47 -16.10
N LYS A 337 -8.89 -6.42 -14.83
CA LYS A 337 -10.19 -6.92 -14.39
C LYS A 337 -11.19 -5.75 -14.32
N THR A 338 -11.30 -5.00 -15.41
CA THR A 338 -12.43 -4.10 -15.61
C THR A 338 -12.94 -4.23 -17.04
N LYS A 339 -14.16 -4.78 -17.12
CA LYS A 339 -15.13 -4.74 -18.23
C LYS A 339 -14.76 -5.52 -19.49
N MET A 340 -15.16 -6.78 -19.51
CA MET A 340 -15.59 -7.45 -20.73
C MET A 340 -16.90 -8.23 -20.51
N SER A 341 -17.93 -7.56 -20.01
CA SER A 341 -19.32 -7.99 -20.22
C SER A 341 -19.76 -7.43 -21.57
N LYS A 342 -19.48 -8.22 -22.62
CA LYS A 342 -19.99 -8.00 -23.97
C LYS A 342 -21.53 -8.07 -23.87
N VAL A 343 -22.20 -6.92 -23.98
CA VAL A 343 -23.65 -6.86 -24.20
C VAL A 343 -23.91 -7.59 -25.52
N ARG A 344 -24.43 -8.81 -25.42
CA ARG A 344 -25.04 -9.49 -26.57
C ARG A 344 -26.39 -8.84 -26.76
N THR A 345 -26.48 -7.95 -27.74
CA THR A 345 -27.74 -7.54 -28.33
C THR A 345 -28.25 -8.75 -29.12
N GLU A 346 -29.20 -9.49 -28.56
CA GLU A 346 -30.01 -10.42 -29.35
C GLU A 346 -30.95 -9.57 -30.21
N GLN A 347 -30.67 -9.57 -31.51
CA GLN A 347 -31.62 -9.16 -32.53
C GLN A 347 -32.66 -10.28 -32.65
N GLU A 348 -33.88 -10.04 -32.18
CA GLU A 348 -35.04 -10.81 -32.62
C GLU A 348 -35.49 -10.27 -33.97
N PHE A 349 -35.51 -11.17 -34.95
CA PHE A 349 -36.07 -11.00 -36.28
C PHE A 349 -37.59 -10.89 -36.19
N VAL A 350 -38.16 -9.95 -36.94
CA VAL A 350 -39.35 -10.18 -37.76
C VAL A 350 -38.97 -9.86 -39.20
#